data_AF-A0A0C9YET3-F1
#
_entry.id   AF-A0A0C9YET3-F1
#
_cell.length_a   1.000
_cell.length_b   1.000
_cell.length_c   1.000
_cell.angle_alpha   90.00
_cell.angle_beta   90.00
_cell.angle_gamma   90.00
#
_symmetry.space_group_name_H-M   'P 1'
#
loop_
_entity.id
_entity.type
_entity.pdbx_description
1 polymer ?
#
loop_
_entity_poly.entity_id
_entity_poly.type
_entity_poly.pdbx_seq_one_letter_code
_entity_poly.pdbx_strand_id
1 'polypeptide(L)'
;GYQKIIKSCEQARKDGYKWLWIDTCCIDKRSSSELSEAINSMYRWYQNARVCYAYLHDVGESTIPTEQDDKFSKSNGWPEWFVRGWTLQELIALEEVKFFNKGWVPLGHKRHLASRLNHITGIPCEVLTDGRARQDLSVAQIMSWAARRKTTRDQ
;
A
#
# COMPACT_ATOMS: atom_id res chain seq x y z
N GLY A 1 13.22 -0.70 -11.57
CA GLY A 1 13.08 -1.90 -10.71
C GLY A 1 14.09 -1.91 -9.57
N TYR A 2 15.37 -2.12 -9.88
CA TYR A 2 16.42 -2.36 -8.87
C TYR A 2 16.63 -1.23 -7.85
N GLN A 3 16.61 0.03 -8.28
CA GLN A 3 16.82 1.18 -7.38
C GLN A 3 15.74 1.27 -6.28
N LYS A 4 14.51 0.86 -6.56
CA LYS A 4 13.43 0.78 -5.56
C LYS A 4 13.79 -0.21 -4.45
N ILE A 5 14.34 -1.37 -4.80
CA ILE A 5 14.74 -2.41 -3.84
C ILE A 5 15.86 -1.90 -2.94
N ILE A 6 16.92 -1.32 -3.51
CA ILE A 6 18.03 -0.75 -2.73
C ILE A 6 17.52 0.27 -1.72
N LYS A 7 16.70 1.22 -2.19
CA LYS A 7 16.17 2.28 -1.34
C LYS A 7 15.22 1.74 -0.26
N SER A 8 14.42 0.71 -0.57
CA SER A 8 13.62 0.02 0.46
C SER A 8 14.50 -0.61 1.53
N CYS A 9 15.61 -1.26 1.14
CA CYS A 9 16.56 -1.86 2.09
C CYS A 9 17.28 -0.80 2.94
N GLU A 10 17.69 0.32 2.32
CA GLU A 10 18.27 1.46 3.03
C GLU A 10 17.30 2.01 4.07
N GLN A 11 16.03 2.20 3.69
CA GLN A 11 14.99 2.70 4.59
C GLN A 11 14.66 1.69 5.70
N ALA A 12 14.55 0.39 5.37
CA ALA A 12 14.35 -0.67 6.36
C ALA A 12 15.46 -0.69 7.41
N ARG A 13 16.71 -0.61 6.97
CA ARG A 13 17.88 -0.55 7.86
C ARG A 13 17.88 0.72 8.71
N LYS A 14 17.53 1.88 8.13
CA LYS A 14 17.41 3.15 8.85
C LYS A 14 16.37 3.07 9.97
N ASP A 15 15.27 2.37 9.72
CA ASP A 15 14.20 2.15 10.70
C ASP A 15 14.47 0.96 11.64
N GLY A 16 15.65 0.34 11.57
CA GLY A 16 16.09 -0.73 12.48
C GLY A 16 15.66 -2.15 12.10
N TYR A 17 15.11 -2.35 10.91
CA TYR A 17 14.66 -3.66 10.45
C TYR A 17 15.77 -4.43 9.72
N LYS A 18 15.95 -5.69 10.11
CA LYS A 18 16.91 -6.62 9.47
C LYS A 18 16.38 -7.29 8.21
N TRP A 19 15.06 -7.44 8.12
CA TRP A 19 14.39 -8.17 7.06
C TRP A 19 13.36 -7.27 6.38
N LEU A 20 13.27 -7.42 5.06
CA LEU A 20 12.28 -6.74 4.23
C LEU A 20 11.72 -7.77 3.26
N TRP A 21 10.40 -7.76 3.10
CA TRP A 21 9.72 -8.57 2.10
C TRP A 21 9.31 -7.69 0.92
N ILE A 22 9.59 -8.16 -0.30
CA ILE A 22 9.23 -7.48 -1.56
C ILE A 22 8.62 -8.54 -2.47
N ASP A 23 7.36 -8.36 -2.85
CA ASP A 23 6.58 -9.27 -3.70
C ASP A 23 7.35 -9.79 -4.94
N THR A 24 8.08 -8.91 -5.60
CA THR A 24 8.79 -9.17 -6.85
C THR A 24 10.07 -9.99 -6.64
N CYS A 25 10.61 -10.01 -5.42
CA CYS A 25 11.85 -10.73 -5.08
C CYS A 25 11.59 -11.97 -4.23
N CYS A 26 10.51 -12.00 -3.45
CA CYS A 26 10.25 -12.99 -2.42
C CYS A 26 9.18 -14.01 -2.80
N ILE A 27 8.56 -13.89 -3.99
CA ILE A 27 7.61 -14.86 -4.52
C ILE A 27 8.16 -15.37 -5.85
N ASP A 28 8.40 -16.67 -5.99
CA ASP A 28 8.65 -17.26 -7.29
C ASP A 28 7.36 -17.36 -8.09
N LYS A 29 7.15 -16.38 -8.97
CA LYS A 29 5.99 -16.35 -9.87
C LYS A 29 6.02 -17.44 -10.94
N ARG A 30 7.13 -18.18 -11.11
CA ARG A 30 7.24 -19.30 -12.06
C ARG A 30 6.61 -20.59 -11.52
N SER A 31 6.42 -20.66 -10.20
CA SER A 31 5.80 -21.79 -9.51
C SER A 31 4.33 -21.45 -9.24
N SER A 32 3.41 -22.10 -9.95
CA SER A 32 1.97 -21.85 -9.79
C SER A 32 1.46 -22.23 -8.39
N SER A 33 2.06 -23.25 -7.76
CA SER A 33 1.75 -23.64 -6.39
C SER A 33 2.22 -22.59 -5.38
N GLU A 34 3.45 -22.11 -5.51
CA GLU A 34 3.99 -21.06 -4.62
C GLU A 34 3.22 -19.75 -4.80
N LEU A 35 2.89 -19.36 -6.03
CA LEU A 35 2.08 -18.17 -6.30
C LEU A 35 0.70 -18.27 -5.63
N SER A 36 0.04 -19.43 -5.70
CA SER A 36 -1.27 -19.64 -5.06
C SER A 36 -1.17 -19.58 -3.53
N GLU A 37 -0.15 -20.20 -2.97
CA GLU A 37 0.11 -20.19 -1.52
C GLU A 37 0.45 -18.78 -1.02
N ALA A 38 1.25 -18.03 -1.78
CA ALA A 38 1.61 -16.66 -1.49
C ALA A 38 0.39 -15.73 -1.52
N ILE A 39 -0.51 -15.90 -2.49
CA ILE A 39 -1.78 -15.16 -2.56
C ILE A 39 -2.63 -15.42 -1.32
N ASN A 40 -2.76 -16.70 -0.92
CA ASN A 40 -3.56 -17.08 0.25
C ASN A 40 -2.93 -16.64 1.58
N SER A 41 -1.61 -16.44 1.62
CA SER A 41 -0.85 -16.06 2.81
C SER A 41 -0.59 -14.55 2.91
N MET A 42 -0.79 -13.80 1.82
CA MET A 42 -0.42 -12.39 1.68
C MET A 42 -0.99 -11.51 2.78
N TYR A 43 -2.29 -11.65 3.05
CA TYR A 43 -2.95 -10.89 4.10
C TYR A 43 -2.33 -11.16 5.47
N ARG A 44 -1.98 -12.43 5.77
CA ARG A 44 -1.29 -12.78 7.02
C ARG A 44 0.11 -12.19 7.08
N TRP A 45 0.84 -12.16 5.97
CA TRP A 45 2.17 -11.54 5.92
C TRP A 45 2.09 -10.05 6.20
N TYR A 46 1.11 -9.37 5.62
CA TYR A 46 0.85 -7.97 5.92
C TYR A 46 0.45 -7.76 7.38
N GLN A 47 -0.44 -8.57 7.94
CA GLN A 47 -0.83 -8.47 9.36
C GLN A 47 0.33 -8.64 10.34
N ASN A 48 1.33 -9.47 10.00
CA ASN A 48 2.49 -9.71 10.85
C ASN A 48 3.66 -8.75 10.59
N ALA A 49 3.57 -7.91 9.55
CA ALA A 49 4.59 -6.92 9.26
C ALA A 49 4.51 -5.74 10.25
N ARG A 50 5.68 -5.23 10.64
CA ARG A 50 5.78 -4.06 11.52
C ARG A 50 5.46 -2.75 10.80
N VAL A 51 5.85 -2.64 9.53
CA VAL A 51 5.67 -1.45 8.71
C VAL A 51 5.57 -1.82 7.24
N CYS A 52 4.77 -1.06 6.48
CA CYS A 52 4.75 -1.10 5.02
C CYS A 52 5.32 0.22 4.48
N TYR A 53 6.22 0.14 3.50
CA TYR A 53 6.72 1.30 2.77
C TYR A 53 5.99 1.42 1.43
N ALA A 54 5.01 2.32 1.37
CA ALA A 54 4.23 2.61 0.17
C ALA A 54 4.97 3.60 -0.72
N TYR A 55 5.45 3.13 -1.87
CA TYR A 55 6.20 3.94 -2.83
C TYR A 55 5.28 4.43 -3.97
N LEU A 56 5.06 5.74 -4.03
CA LEU A 56 4.24 6.43 -5.02
C LEU A 56 5.16 6.95 -6.13
N HIS A 57 5.41 6.09 -7.11
CA HIS A 57 6.39 6.30 -8.18
C HIS A 57 6.03 7.45 -9.15
N ASP A 58 4.77 7.85 -9.18
CA ASP A 58 4.18 8.87 -10.04
C ASP A 58 3.96 10.21 -9.31
N VAL A 59 4.32 10.30 -8.02
CA VAL A 59 4.31 11.54 -7.24
C VAL A 59 5.72 12.14 -7.20
N GLY A 60 5.87 13.39 -7.64
CA GLY A 60 7.15 14.12 -7.58
C GLY A 60 7.25 15.06 -6.37
N GLU A 61 6.11 15.47 -5.83
CA GLU A 61 5.98 16.45 -4.76
C GLU A 61 6.31 15.85 -3.38
N SER A 62 6.51 16.71 -2.38
CA SER A 62 6.79 16.32 -0.99
C SER A 62 5.51 16.06 -0.16
N THR A 63 4.34 16.08 -0.78
CA THR A 63 3.05 15.81 -0.13
C THR A 63 2.15 14.96 -1.01
N ILE A 64 1.30 14.14 -0.40
CA ILE A 64 0.21 13.46 -1.12
C ILE A 64 -0.78 14.51 -1.66
N PRO A 65 -1.26 14.39 -2.92
CA PRO A 65 -2.26 15.31 -3.47
C PRO A 65 -3.47 15.47 -2.56
N THR A 66 -4.00 16.69 -2.47
CA THR A 66 -5.21 17.02 -1.71
C THR A 66 -6.48 16.96 -2.55
N GLU A 67 -6.34 17.12 -3.86
CA GLU A 67 -7.42 17.11 -4.84
C GLU A 67 -7.01 16.25 -6.04
N GLN A 68 -8.00 15.92 -6.88
CA GLN A 68 -7.76 15.23 -8.13
C GLN A 68 -6.94 16.11 -9.07
N ASP A 69 -5.98 15.52 -9.75
CA ASP A 69 -5.05 16.23 -10.65
C ASP A 69 -4.98 15.49 -12.00
N ASP A 70 -5.08 16.25 -13.10
CA ASP A 70 -5.02 15.74 -14.47
C ASP A 70 -3.73 14.97 -14.77
N LYS A 71 -2.65 15.26 -14.03
CA LYS A 71 -1.40 14.47 -14.11
C LYS A 71 -1.61 12.98 -13.82
N PHE A 72 -2.66 12.65 -13.08
CA PHE A 72 -3.07 11.28 -12.76
C PHE A 72 -4.36 10.85 -13.48
N SER A 73 -4.68 11.46 -14.63
CA SER A 73 -5.89 11.13 -15.41
C SER A 73 -6.07 9.62 -15.68
N LYS A 74 -4.98 8.87 -15.86
CA LYS A 74 -5.01 7.39 -16.03
C LYS A 74 -5.52 6.61 -14.80
N SER A 75 -5.52 7.27 -13.65
CA SER A 75 -5.79 6.74 -12.31
C SER A 75 -6.86 7.55 -11.58
N ASN A 76 -7.84 8.08 -12.32
CA ASN A 76 -8.98 8.84 -11.79
C ASN A 76 -8.56 10.07 -10.98
N GLY A 77 -7.50 10.75 -11.40
CA GLY A 77 -7.01 11.96 -10.73
C GLY A 77 -6.17 11.72 -9.47
N TRP A 78 -5.87 10.46 -9.13
CA TRP A 78 -5.08 10.10 -7.96
C TRP A 78 -3.84 9.27 -8.31
N PRO A 79 -2.78 9.31 -7.49
CA PRO A 79 -1.61 8.45 -7.69
C PRO A 79 -1.98 6.97 -7.89
N GLU A 80 -1.29 6.29 -8.80
CA GLU A 80 -1.56 4.91 -9.20
C GLU A 80 -1.66 3.95 -8.00
N TRP A 81 -0.85 4.17 -6.96
CA TRP A 81 -0.87 3.33 -5.76
C TRP A 81 -2.28 3.25 -5.12
N PHE A 82 -3.08 4.33 -5.16
CA PHE A 82 -4.43 4.34 -4.57
C PHE A 82 -5.47 3.55 -5.36
N VAL A 83 -5.25 3.35 -6.66
CA VAL A 83 -6.18 2.63 -7.54
C VAL A 83 -5.77 1.19 -7.79
N ARG A 84 -4.57 0.75 -7.37
CA ARG A 84 -4.18 -0.66 -7.50
C ARG A 84 -4.94 -1.54 -6.49
N GLY A 85 -5.33 -2.73 -6.92
CA GLY A 85 -6.12 -3.65 -6.09
C GLY A 85 -5.38 -4.12 -4.83
N TRP A 86 -4.14 -4.59 -4.99
CA TRP A 86 -3.34 -5.18 -3.90
C TRP A 86 -2.98 -4.19 -2.79
N THR A 87 -2.87 -2.91 -3.10
CA THR A 87 -2.50 -1.88 -2.12
C THR A 87 -3.62 -1.59 -1.11
N LEU A 88 -4.82 -2.17 -1.29
CA LEU A 88 -5.88 -2.09 -0.28
C LEU A 88 -5.46 -2.89 0.95
N GLN A 89 -4.95 -4.10 0.74
CA GLN A 89 -4.49 -4.96 1.82
C GLN A 89 -3.31 -4.32 2.55
N GLU A 90 -2.36 -3.74 1.83
CA GLU A 90 -1.25 -2.96 2.41
C GLU A 90 -1.76 -1.85 3.35
N LEU A 91 -2.85 -1.17 2.96
CA LEU A 91 -3.40 -0.03 3.70
C LEU A 91 -4.20 -0.44 4.95
N ILE A 92 -5.08 -1.43 4.82
CA ILE A 92 -6.02 -1.82 5.88
C ILE A 92 -5.46 -2.90 6.79
N ALA A 93 -4.55 -3.77 6.31
CA ALA A 93 -4.05 -4.89 7.10
C ALA A 93 -2.96 -4.47 8.10
N LEU A 94 -2.14 -3.45 7.80
CA LEU A 94 -1.08 -2.97 8.70
C LEU A 94 -1.54 -1.80 9.56
N GLU A 95 -0.95 -1.64 10.74
CA GLU A 95 -1.12 -0.43 11.55
C GLU A 95 -0.28 0.73 11.01
N GLU A 96 0.94 0.44 10.57
CA GLU A 96 1.89 1.44 10.12
C GLU A 96 2.19 1.31 8.62
N VAL A 97 1.84 2.36 7.89
CA VAL A 97 2.23 2.54 6.47
C VAL A 97 2.92 3.88 6.35
N LYS A 98 4.14 3.90 5.81
CA LYS A 98 4.88 5.12 5.49
C LYS A 98 4.86 5.34 3.99
N PHE A 99 4.47 6.53 3.58
CA PHE A 99 4.38 6.90 2.16
C PHE A 99 5.65 7.62 1.72
N PHE A 100 6.13 7.29 0.53
CA PHE A 100 7.30 7.91 -0.11
C PHE A 100 6.98 8.28 -1.55
N ASN A 101 7.50 9.41 -2.01
CA ASN A 101 7.39 9.84 -3.41
C ASN A 101 8.43 9.16 -4.31
N LYS A 102 8.44 9.51 -5.60
CA LYS A 102 9.42 9.02 -6.60
C LYS A 102 10.89 9.25 -6.19
N GLY A 103 11.16 10.32 -5.45
CA GLY A 103 12.49 10.67 -4.94
C GLY A 103 12.85 10.02 -3.61
N TRP A 104 12.03 9.10 -3.09
CA TRP A 104 12.18 8.52 -1.74
C TRP A 104 12.11 9.55 -0.61
N VAL A 105 11.41 10.67 -0.84
CA VAL A 105 11.10 11.66 0.18
C VAL A 105 9.88 11.18 0.98
N PRO A 106 9.94 11.17 2.33
CA PRO A 106 8.79 10.83 3.16
C PRO A 106 7.62 11.79 2.94
N LEU A 107 6.44 11.24 2.68
CA LEU A 107 5.18 11.97 2.50
C LEU A 107 4.31 11.97 3.76
N GLY A 108 4.64 11.13 4.74
CA GLY A 108 3.91 10.97 5.99
C GLY A 108 3.52 9.52 6.27
N HIS A 109 2.85 9.32 7.41
CA HIS A 109 2.41 8.00 7.88
C HIS A 109 0.89 7.92 7.84
N LYS A 110 0.35 6.71 7.66
CA LYS A 110 -1.08 6.43 7.55
C LYS A 110 -1.94 7.17 8.57
N ARG A 111 -1.60 7.08 9.87
CA ARG A 111 -2.37 7.70 10.96
C ARG A 111 -2.47 9.22 10.81
N HIS A 112 -1.36 9.88 10.51
CA HIS A 112 -1.34 11.34 10.33
C HIS A 112 -2.05 11.79 9.05
N LEU A 113 -2.10 10.92 8.05
CA LEU A 113 -2.74 11.18 6.77
C LEU A 113 -4.18 10.68 6.70
N ALA A 114 -4.77 10.20 7.81
CA ALA A 114 -6.05 9.50 7.81
C ALA A 114 -7.18 10.28 7.13
N SER A 115 -7.33 11.58 7.42
CA SER A 115 -8.33 12.43 6.77
C SER A 115 -8.11 12.54 5.24
N ARG A 116 -6.85 12.71 4.81
CA ARG A 116 -6.50 12.76 3.37
C ARG A 116 -6.75 11.42 2.69
N LEU A 117 -6.36 10.32 3.35
CA LEU A 117 -6.56 8.96 2.85
C LEU A 117 -8.05 8.60 2.80
N ASN A 118 -8.86 9.06 3.76
CA ASN A 118 -10.31 8.91 3.73
C ASN A 118 -10.91 9.62 2.51
N HIS A 119 -10.50 10.84 2.22
CA HIS A 119 -10.96 11.58 1.05
C HIS A 119 -10.64 10.83 -0.26
N ILE A 120 -9.42 10.30 -0.40
CA ILE A 120 -8.99 9.58 -1.60
C ILE A 120 -9.67 8.22 -1.75
N THR A 121 -9.73 7.45 -0.67
CA THR A 121 -10.07 6.02 -0.72
C THR A 121 -11.50 5.70 -0.29
N GLY A 122 -12.17 6.62 0.42
CA GLY A 122 -13.45 6.39 1.08
C GLY A 122 -13.37 5.53 2.34
N ILE A 123 -12.18 5.12 2.78
CA ILE A 123 -11.99 4.30 3.99
C ILE A 123 -12.13 5.21 5.21
N PRO A 124 -13.00 4.91 6.19
CA PRO A 124 -13.19 5.74 7.38
C PRO A 124 -11.89 5.98 8.15
N CYS A 125 -11.76 7.16 8.76
CA CYS A 125 -10.57 7.53 9.52
C CYS A 125 -10.29 6.54 10.65
N GLU A 126 -11.34 6.02 11.30
CA GLU A 126 -11.23 5.05 12.40
C GLU A 126 -10.51 3.78 11.93
N VAL A 127 -10.81 3.30 10.72
CA VAL A 127 -10.14 2.12 10.13
C VAL A 127 -8.68 2.43 9.77
N LEU A 128 -8.39 3.66 9.37
CA LEU A 128 -7.03 4.09 9.02
C LEU A 128 -6.15 4.35 10.24
N THR A 129 -6.74 4.73 11.38
CA THR A 129 -6.01 5.04 12.62
C THR A 129 -5.96 3.87 13.60
N ASP A 130 -7.05 3.11 13.72
CA ASP A 130 -7.23 2.08 14.74
C ASP A 130 -6.92 0.67 14.18
N GLY A 131 -5.95 0.02 14.80
CA GLY A 131 -5.61 -1.37 14.50
C GLY A 131 -6.68 -2.38 14.93
N ARG A 132 -7.66 -2.01 15.77
CA ARG A 132 -8.72 -2.91 16.26
C ARG A 132 -9.93 -2.99 15.34
N ALA A 133 -10.27 -1.89 14.65
CA ALA A 133 -11.35 -1.85 13.67
C ALA A 133 -11.24 -2.96 12.61
N ARG A 134 -10.02 -3.47 12.36
CA ARG A 134 -9.72 -4.58 11.44
C ARG A 134 -10.47 -5.88 11.74
N GLN A 135 -10.82 -6.18 13.00
CA GLN A 135 -11.53 -7.41 13.36
C GLN A 135 -13.05 -7.33 13.13
N ASP A 136 -13.59 -6.12 13.09
CA ASP A 136 -15.04 -5.86 12.96
C ASP A 136 -15.46 -5.48 11.52
N LEU A 137 -14.52 -5.50 10.56
CA LEU A 137 -14.82 -5.18 9.16
C LEU A 137 -15.60 -6.31 8.49
N SER A 138 -16.79 -6.00 8.01
CA SER A 138 -17.53 -6.91 7.15
C SER A 138 -16.87 -7.05 5.77
N VAL A 139 -17.06 -8.22 5.15
CA VAL A 139 -16.63 -8.46 3.77
C VAL A 139 -17.24 -7.41 2.83
N ALA A 140 -18.50 -7.03 3.03
CA ALA A 140 -19.17 -6.02 2.21
C ALA A 140 -18.47 -4.65 2.26
N GLN A 141 -18.03 -4.20 3.44
CA GLN A 141 -17.27 -2.95 3.57
C GLN A 141 -15.94 -3.02 2.82
N ILE A 142 -15.18 -4.10 3.00
CA ILE A 142 -13.90 -4.31 2.29
C ILE A 142 -14.12 -4.32 0.78
N MET A 143 -15.16 -5.02 0.31
CA MET A 143 -15.50 -5.08 -1.11
C MET A 143 -15.91 -3.72 -1.67
N SER A 144 -16.59 -2.88 -0.88
CA SER A 144 -16.96 -1.52 -1.29
C SER A 144 -15.72 -0.65 -1.57
N TRP A 145 -14.64 -0.82 -0.79
CA TRP A 145 -13.39 -0.10 -1.02
C TRP A 145 -12.56 -0.72 -2.15
N ALA A 146 -12.64 -2.04 -2.32
CA ALA A 146 -12.00 -2.75 -3.42
C ALA A 146 -12.63 -2.38 -4.78
N ALA A 147 -13.94 -2.10 -4.83
CA ALA A 147 -14.67 -1.83 -6.07
C ALA A 147 -14.14 -0.62 -6.86
N ARG A 148 -13.50 0.35 -6.19
CA ARG A 148 -12.88 1.52 -6.84
C ARG A 148 -11.45 1.26 -7.34
N ARG A 149 -10.91 0.08 -7.08
CA ARG A 149 -9.53 -0.30 -7.41
C ARG A 149 -9.51 -1.28 -8.58
N LYS A 150 -8.46 -1.18 -9.39
CA LYS A 150 -8.18 -2.02 -10.54
C LYS A 150 -7.21 -3.11 -10.13
N THR A 151 -7.62 -4.36 -10.26
CA THR A 151 -6.71 -5.52 -10.28
C THR A 151 -6.41 -5.84 -11.74
N THR A 152 -5.17 -5.72 -12.16
CA THR A 152 -4.74 -6.38 -13.39
C THR A 152 -4.41 -7.84 -13.06
N ARG A 153 -4.88 -8.77 -13.88
CA ARG A 153 -4.20 -10.08 -13.99
C ARG A 153 -2.90 -9.80 -14.70
N ASP A 154 -1.87 -9.39 -13.96
CA ASP A 154 -0.52 -9.59 -14.46
C ASP A 154 -0.30 -11.11 -14.36
N GLN A 155 -0.34 -11.75 -15.53
CA GLN A 155 -0.10 -13.19 -15.73
C GLN A 155 1.27 -13.61 -15.21
#